data_AF-A0A0S4L124-F1
#
_entry.id   AF-A0A0S4L124-F1
#
_cell.length_a   1.000
_cell.length_b   1.000
_cell.length_c   1.000
_cell.angle_alpha   90.00
_cell.angle_beta   90.00
_cell.angle_gamma   90.00
#
_symmetry.space_group_name_H-M   'P 1'
#
loop_
_entity.id
_entity.type
_entity.pdbx_description
1 polymer ?
#
loop_
_entity_poly.entity_id
_entity_poly.type
_entity_poly.pdbx_seq_one_letter_code
_entity_poly.pdbx_strand_id
1 'polypeptide(L)'
;MGIFRRPELEKDNPIAPQLYVGPRRRHKLFRDAEHDPSAEGDSLADTLRTLSQAAKRFADGVPISKGNQKERAALLKAIAEANRLLLKQ
;
A
#
# COMPACT_ATOMS: atom_id res chain seq x y z
N MET A 1 -10.31 -28.25 -26.56
CA MET A 1 -8.88 -28.15 -26.20
C MET A 1 -8.79 -27.49 -24.82
N GLY A 2 -8.84 -28.29 -23.76
CA GLY A 2 -8.83 -27.78 -22.38
C GLY A 2 -7.40 -27.52 -21.92
N ILE A 3 -7.12 -26.32 -21.43
CA ILE A 3 -5.83 -25.96 -20.85
C ILE A 3 -5.75 -26.65 -19.48
N PHE A 4 -5.05 -27.78 -19.39
CA PHE A 4 -4.76 -28.43 -18.11
C PHE A 4 -3.78 -27.56 -17.33
N ARG A 5 -4.31 -26.71 -16.44
CA ARG A 5 -3.53 -26.07 -15.39
C ARG A 5 -3.22 -27.15 -14.36
N ARG A 6 -1.98 -27.64 -14.32
CA ARG A 6 -1.49 -28.56 -13.27
C ARG A 6 -1.43 -27.79 -11.94
N PRO A 7 -2.34 -28.03 -10.98
CA PRO A 7 -2.45 -27.24 -9.75
C PRO A 7 -1.37 -27.59 -8.72
N GLU A 8 -0.68 -28.72 -8.89
CA GLU A 8 0.32 -29.24 -7.94
C GLU A 8 1.72 -28.64 -8.09
N LEU A 9 1.90 -27.65 -8.97
CA LEU A 9 3.05 -26.75 -8.90
C LEU A 9 2.69 -25.50 -8.08
N GLU A 10 2.22 -25.73 -6.86
CA GLU A 10 2.30 -24.74 -5.79
C GLU A 10 3.79 -24.43 -5.64
N LYS A 11 4.19 -23.27 -6.16
CA LYS A 11 5.58 -22.87 -6.39
C LYS A 11 6.43 -22.75 -5.13
N ASP A 12 5.87 -22.96 -3.94
CA ASP A 12 6.57 -22.85 -2.68
C ASP A 12 6.43 -24.15 -1.90
N ASN A 13 7.27 -25.14 -2.20
CA ASN A 13 7.38 -26.34 -1.39
C ASN A 13 8.14 -25.99 -0.10
N PRO A 14 7.50 -25.89 1.09
CA PRO A 14 8.15 -25.42 2.31
C PRO A 14 9.19 -26.43 2.85
N ILE A 15 9.18 -27.65 2.31
CA ILE A 15 10.08 -28.76 2.67
C ILE A 15 11.30 -28.82 1.74
N ALA A 16 11.45 -27.87 0.80
CA ALA A 16 12.63 -27.82 -0.04
C ALA A 16 13.90 -27.65 0.83
N PRO A 17 14.95 -28.48 0.64
CA PRO A 17 16.20 -28.29 1.35
C PRO A 17 16.75 -26.91 1.01
N GLN A 18 17.00 -26.08 2.03
CA GLN A 18 17.54 -24.75 1.84
C GLN A 18 18.91 -24.86 1.16
N LEU A 19 19.07 -24.24 0.01
CA LEU A 19 20.36 -24.18 -0.68
C LEU A 19 21.35 -23.45 0.22
N TYR A 20 22.49 -24.06 0.55
CA TYR A 20 23.54 -23.34 1.28
C TYR A 20 24.03 -22.16 0.43
N VAL A 21 23.84 -20.96 0.95
CA VAL A 21 24.33 -19.74 0.35
C VAL A 21 25.53 -19.27 1.17
N GLY A 22 26.71 -19.18 0.53
CA GLY A 22 27.92 -18.70 1.19
C GLY A 22 27.80 -17.23 1.66
N PRO A 23 28.64 -16.78 2.61
CA PRO A 23 28.47 -15.49 3.28
C PRO A 23 28.34 -14.29 2.33
N ARG A 24 29.15 -14.22 1.27
CA ARG A 24 29.07 -13.13 0.27
C ARG A 24 27.77 -13.16 -0.53
N ARG A 25 27.31 -14.34 -0.95
CA ARG A 25 26.06 -14.49 -1.71
C ARG A 25 24.83 -14.22 -0.83
N ARG A 26 24.89 -14.53 0.47
CA ARG A 26 23.85 -14.18 1.45
C ARG A 26 23.63 -12.67 1.49
N HIS A 27 24.69 -11.89 1.72
CA HIS A 27 24.58 -10.42 1.76
C HIS A 27 24.01 -9.84 0.47
N LYS A 28 24.41 -10.38 -0.70
CA LYS A 28 23.86 -9.95 -1.97
C LYS A 28 22.36 -10.28 -2.08
N LEU A 29 21.93 -11.49 -1.74
CA LEU A 29 20.52 -11.86 -1.77
C LEU A 29 19.67 -11.03 -0.80
N PHE A 30 20.17 -10.75 0.41
CA PHE A 30 19.49 -9.85 1.35
C PHE A 30 19.38 -8.44 0.78
N ARG A 31 20.47 -7.91 0.19
CA ARG A 31 20.46 -6.60 -0.44
C ARG A 31 19.52 -6.52 -1.63
N ASP A 32 19.51 -7.54 -2.48
CA ASP A 32 18.64 -7.63 -3.65
C ASP A 32 17.16 -7.81 -3.23
N ALA A 33 16.89 -8.47 -2.10
CA ALA A 33 15.55 -8.59 -1.51
C ALA A 33 15.08 -7.30 -0.81
N GLU A 34 15.98 -6.57 -0.15
CA GLU A 34 15.71 -5.22 0.38
C GLU A 34 15.53 -4.20 -0.74
N HIS A 35 16.18 -4.41 -1.89
CA HIS A 35 16.09 -3.56 -3.06
C HIS A 35 15.00 -4.01 -4.05
N ASP A 36 14.03 -4.80 -3.60
CA ASP A 36 12.86 -5.13 -4.41
C ASP A 36 12.03 -3.84 -4.61
N PRO A 37 12.01 -3.25 -5.81
CA PRO A 37 11.27 -2.01 -6.07
C PRO A 37 9.75 -2.19 -5.93
N SER A 38 9.28 -3.44 -5.78
CA SER A 38 7.89 -3.75 -5.44
C SER A 38 7.51 -3.34 -4.00
N ALA A 39 8.48 -3.25 -3.08
CA ALA A 39 8.24 -2.90 -1.67
C ALA A 39 8.34 -1.39 -1.40
N GLU A 40 9.00 -0.64 -2.29
CA GLU A 40 9.14 0.82 -2.25
C GLU A 40 7.97 1.54 -2.98
N GLY A 41 6.91 0.79 -3.33
CA GLY A 41 5.91 1.18 -4.31
C GLY A 41 4.58 1.71 -3.78
N ASP A 42 4.37 1.82 -2.47
CA ASP A 42 3.32 2.69 -1.95
C ASP A 42 3.95 4.05 -1.73
N SER A 43 3.98 4.85 -2.82
CA SER A 43 4.51 6.20 -2.73
C SER A 43 3.81 6.93 -1.57
N LEU A 44 4.54 7.77 -0.84
CA LEU A 44 3.93 8.61 0.19
C LEU A 44 2.69 9.36 -0.36
N ALA A 45 2.67 9.65 -1.66
CA ALA A 45 1.52 10.21 -2.34
C ALA A 45 0.30 9.25 -2.38
N ASP A 46 0.50 7.95 -2.61
CA ASP A 46 -0.55 6.93 -2.61
C ASP A 46 -1.12 6.67 -1.21
N THR A 47 -0.26 6.64 -0.19
CA THR A 47 -0.70 6.54 1.22
C THR A 47 -1.49 7.79 1.65
N LEU A 48 -1.05 8.99 1.24
CA LEU A 48 -1.78 10.23 1.49
C LEU A 48 -3.10 10.31 0.71
N ARG A 49 -3.14 9.77 -0.52
CA ARG A 49 -4.34 9.71 -1.35
C ARG A 49 -5.38 8.73 -0.81
N THR A 50 -4.95 7.57 -0.32
CA THR A 50 -5.83 6.60 0.33
C THR A 50 -6.39 7.16 1.65
N LEU A 51 -5.56 7.85 2.44
CA LEU A 51 -5.99 8.54 3.66
C LEU A 51 -7.01 9.65 3.36
N SER A 52 -6.78 10.47 2.34
CA SER A 52 -7.71 11.54 1.97
C SER A 52 -9.06 10.99 1.50
N GLN A 53 -9.05 9.86 0.77
CA GLN A 53 -10.26 9.18 0.34
C GLN A 53 -11.03 8.55 1.51
N ALA A 54 -10.34 7.92 2.47
CA ALA A 54 -10.93 7.37 3.68
C ALA A 54 -11.57 8.46 4.55
N ALA A 55 -10.87 9.58 4.74
CA ALA A 55 -11.38 10.73 5.49
C ALA A 55 -12.64 11.34 4.85
N LYS A 56 -12.69 11.40 3.51
CA LYS A 56 -13.88 11.85 2.78
C LYS A 56 -15.08 10.92 2.99
N ARG A 57 -14.88 9.60 2.85
CA ARG A 57 -15.92 8.59 3.09
C ARG A 57 -16.47 8.67 4.52
N PHE A 58 -15.60 8.91 5.50
CA PHE A 58 -16.00 9.14 6.88
C PHE A 58 -16.86 10.41 7.02
N ALA A 59 -16.43 11.54 6.43
CA ALA A 59 -17.18 12.79 6.46
C ALA A 59 -18.56 12.70 5.76
N ASP A 60 -18.71 11.81 4.78
CA ASP A 60 -19.98 11.55 4.09
C ASP A 60 -20.89 10.60 4.90
N GLY A 61 -20.33 9.68 5.68
CA GLY A 61 -21.07 8.75 6.53
C GLY A 61 -21.50 9.30 7.89
N VAL A 62 -20.86 10.36 8.38
CA VAL A 62 -21.22 10.98 9.67
C VAL A 62 -22.47 11.87 9.50
N PRO A 63 -23.56 11.62 10.24
CA PRO A 63 -24.75 12.45 10.19
C PRO A 63 -24.43 13.88 10.65
N ILE A 64 -24.88 14.86 9.88
CA ILE A 64 -24.60 16.27 10.13
C ILE A 64 -25.39 16.73 11.35
N SER A 65 -24.76 16.68 12.51
CA SER A 65 -25.25 17.37 13.71
C SER A 65 -24.80 18.83 13.68
N LYS A 66 -25.62 19.74 14.22
CA LYS A 66 -25.27 21.18 14.31
C LYS A 66 -23.95 21.42 15.08
N GLY A 67 -23.59 20.52 16.00
CA GLY A 67 -22.33 20.59 16.76
C GLY A 67 -21.10 20.31 15.89
N ASN A 68 -21.20 19.36 14.97
CA ASN A 68 -20.03 18.87 14.22
C ASN A 68 -19.87 19.58 12.87
N GLN A 69 -20.73 20.54 12.54
CA GLN A 69 -20.76 21.18 11.22
C GLN A 69 -19.51 22.04 10.96
N LYS A 70 -18.98 22.70 12.00
CA LYS A 70 -17.71 23.45 11.93
C LYS A 70 -16.51 22.52 11.76
N GLU A 71 -16.48 21.44 12.52
CA GLU A 71 -15.40 20.42 12.47
C GLU A 71 -15.39 19.72 11.12
N ARG A 72 -16.56 19.34 10.59
CA ARG A 72 -16.72 18.77 9.25
C ARG A 72 -16.23 19.73 8.16
N ALA A 73 -16.55 21.02 8.27
CA ALA A 73 -16.07 22.03 7.32
C ALA A 73 -14.54 22.20 7.40
N ALA A 74 -13.95 22.18 8.61
CA ALA A 74 -12.50 22.23 8.79
C ALA A 74 -11.80 21.00 8.19
N LEU A 75 -12.35 19.80 8.42
CA LEU A 75 -11.84 18.55 7.85
C LEU A 75 -11.86 18.57 6.32
N LEU A 76 -12.97 19.01 5.71
CA LEU A 76 -13.08 19.10 4.25
C LEU A 76 -12.09 20.11 3.65
N LYS A 77 -11.83 21.23 4.34
CA LYS A 77 -10.80 22.19 3.92
C LYS A 77 -9.40 21.57 3.98
N ALA A 78 -9.06 20.89 5.07
CA ALA A 78 -7.76 20.22 5.21
C ALA A 78 -7.55 19.14 4.12
N ILE A 79 -8.60 18.37 3.78
CA ILE A 79 -8.56 17.39 2.68
C ILE A 79 -8.32 18.08 1.33
N ALA A 80 -8.98 19.22 1.07
CA ALA A 80 -8.79 19.97 -0.17
C ALA A 80 -7.37 20.52 -0.30
N GLU A 81 -6.78 21.04 0.79
CA GLU A 81 -5.40 21.51 0.82
C GLU A 81 -4.40 20.37 0.60
N ALA A 82 -4.58 19.23 1.27
CA ALA A 82 -3.74 18.05 1.08
C ALA A 82 -3.74 17.57 -0.38
N ASN A 83 -4.93 17.46 -0.99
CA ASN A 83 -5.04 17.08 -2.41
C ASN A 83 -4.39 18.10 -3.35
N ARG A 84 -4.47 19.41 -3.04
CA ARG A 84 -3.81 20.45 -3.83
C ARG A 84 -2.29 20.34 -3.78
N LEU A 85 -1.72 19.99 -2.62
CA LEU A 85 -0.29 19.78 -2.47
C LEU A 85 0.17 18.52 -3.20
N LEU A 86 -0.61 17.43 -3.13
CA LEU A 86 -0.33 16.19 -3.86
C LEU A 86 -0.36 16.37 -5.39
N LEU A 87 -1.27 17.20 -5.92
CA LEU A 87 -1.38 17.49 -7.35
C LEU A 87 -0.27 18.43 -7.88
N LYS A 88 0.49 19.07 -6.99
CA LYS A 88 1.60 19.98 -7.33
C LYS A 88 2.97 19.31 -7.38
N GLN A 89 3.08 18.07 -6.91
CA GLN A 89 4.27 17.23 -7.02
C GLN A 89 4.33 16.59 -8.40
#